data_AF-A0A7I8V3S6-F1
#
_entry.id   AF-A0A7I8V3S6-F1
#
_cell.length_a   1.000
_cell.length_b   1.000
_cell.length_c   1.000
_cell.angle_alpha   90.00
_cell.angle_beta   90.00
_cell.angle_gamma   90.00
#
_symmetry.space_group_name_H-M   'P 1'
#
loop_
_entity.id
_entity.type
_entity.pdbx_description
1 polymer ?
#
loop_
_entity_poly.entity_id
_entity_poly.type
_entity_poly.pdbx_seq_one_letter_code
_entity_poly.pdbx_strand_id
1 'polypeptide(L)'
;MKELLSAALESSLHVCIVTFSEQFKLIEDLMASAFTKYNYKKILLRCNTKHWPRGEEGHGPLPQIAMMTLGKEQHLSWVVTQLYQTHGELIKPQEILLLDDDERNCRIAREFNHNSFVVTDSINLKEFADYAKQLDVDLAPPVTVSS
;
A
#
# COMPACT_ATOMS: atom_id res chain seq x y z
N MET A 1 5.60 10.40 -10.34
CA MET A 1 5.09 9.04 -10.07
C MET A 1 5.78 7.94 -10.89
N LYS A 2 5.94 8.05 -12.22
CA LYS A 2 6.62 7.01 -13.03
C LYS A 2 8.06 6.71 -12.59
N GLU A 3 8.85 7.76 -12.31
CA GLU A 3 10.23 7.62 -11.83
C GLU A 3 10.29 6.99 -10.43
N LEU A 4 9.38 7.40 -9.54
CA LEU A 4 9.26 6.80 -8.20
C LEU A 4 8.96 5.30 -8.30
N LEU A 5 7.98 4.92 -9.13
CA LEU A 5 7.63 3.51 -9.31
C LEU A 5 8.79 2.73 -9.94
N SER A 6 9.48 3.31 -10.93
CA SER A 6 10.68 2.73 -11.53
C SER A 6 11.74 2.43 -10.48
N ALA A 7 12.10 3.43 -9.67
CA ALA A 7 13.10 3.29 -8.62
C ALA A 7 12.67 2.24 -7.58
N ALA A 8 11.39 2.22 -7.21
CA ALA A 8 10.85 1.22 -6.29
C ALA A 8 10.98 -0.21 -6.85
N LEU A 9 10.69 -0.43 -8.14
CA LEU A 9 10.79 -1.74 -8.78
C LEU A 9 12.22 -2.27 -8.96
N GLU A 10 13.20 -1.38 -8.93
CA GLU A 10 14.64 -1.68 -8.99
C GLU A 10 15.28 -1.82 -7.61
N SER A 11 14.55 -1.45 -6.55
CA SER A 11 14.97 -1.57 -5.16
C SER A 11 14.58 -2.92 -4.55
N SER A 12 14.84 -3.08 -3.25
CA SER A 12 14.34 -4.20 -2.45
C SER A 12 12.90 -4.03 -1.96
N LEU A 13 12.20 -2.96 -2.36
CA LEU A 13 10.82 -2.72 -1.95
C LEU A 13 9.85 -3.65 -2.68
N HIS A 14 8.91 -4.21 -1.92
CA HIS A 14 7.71 -4.81 -2.50
C HIS A 14 6.75 -3.72 -2.92
N VAL A 15 6.39 -3.72 -4.20
CA VAL A 15 5.45 -2.76 -4.74
C VAL A 15 4.10 -3.43 -4.92
N CYS A 16 3.06 -2.83 -4.37
CA CYS A 16 1.69 -3.30 -4.55
C CYS A 16 0.74 -2.19 -5.00
N ILE A 17 -0.30 -2.58 -5.73
CA ILE A 17 -1.44 -1.74 -6.03
C ILE A 17 -2.64 -2.34 -5.33
N VAL A 18 -3.22 -1.58 -4.40
CA VAL A 18 -4.42 -1.94 -3.66
C VAL A 18 -5.58 -1.02 -4.08
N THR A 19 -6.68 -1.61 -4.54
CA THR A 19 -7.83 -0.84 -5.05
C THR A 19 -9.16 -1.56 -4.82
N PHE A 20 -10.23 -0.78 -4.63
CA PHE A 20 -11.60 -1.28 -4.58
C PHE A 20 -12.17 -1.61 -5.97
N SER A 21 -11.47 -1.29 -7.05
CA SER A 21 -11.89 -1.66 -8.40
C SER A 21 -11.91 -3.18 -8.56
N GLU A 22 -12.89 -3.69 -9.31
CA GLU A 22 -13.00 -5.11 -9.70
C GLU A 22 -12.39 -5.36 -11.08
N GLN A 23 -11.93 -4.31 -11.75
CA GLN A 23 -11.43 -4.35 -13.12
C GLN A 23 -9.96 -4.76 -13.18
N PHE A 24 -9.64 -5.91 -12.56
CA PHE A 24 -8.27 -6.44 -12.50
C PHE A 24 -7.60 -6.44 -13.88
N LYS A 25 -8.31 -6.94 -14.89
CA LYS A 25 -7.76 -7.07 -16.24
C LYS A 25 -7.45 -5.71 -16.89
N LEU A 26 -8.32 -4.72 -16.70
CA LEU A 26 -8.08 -3.37 -17.21
C LEU A 26 -6.86 -2.74 -16.54
N ILE A 27 -6.70 -2.90 -15.22
CA ILE A 27 -5.55 -2.37 -14.50
C ILE A 27 -4.27 -3.06 -14.98
N GLU A 28 -4.29 -4.37 -15.16
CA GLU A 28 -3.17 -5.13 -15.74
C GLU A 28 -2.80 -4.62 -17.14
N ASP A 29 -3.78 -4.44 -18.02
CA ASP A 29 -3.55 -3.96 -19.39
C ASP A 29 -3.03 -2.49 -19.39
N LEU A 30 -3.54 -1.65 -18.49
CA LEU A 30 -3.04 -0.29 -18.28
C LEU A 30 -1.58 -0.30 -17.78
N MET A 31 -1.24 -1.18 -16.83
CA MET A 31 0.15 -1.32 -16.37
C MET A 31 1.06 -1.77 -17.51
N ALA A 32 0.64 -2.76 -18.30
CA ALA A 32 1.40 -3.24 -19.45
C ALA A 32 1.66 -2.12 -20.48
N SER A 33 0.66 -1.27 -20.72
CA SER A 33 0.79 -0.13 -21.63
C SER A 33 1.60 1.03 -21.04
N ALA A 34 1.49 1.30 -19.73
CA ALA A 34 2.12 2.45 -19.09
C ALA A 34 3.59 2.19 -18.71
N PHE A 35 3.96 0.93 -18.46
CA PHE A 35 5.26 0.50 -17.93
C PHE A 35 5.99 -0.46 -18.87
N THR A 36 5.98 -0.18 -20.18
CA THR A 36 6.62 -1.03 -21.22
C THR A 36 8.12 -1.27 -21.01
N LYS A 37 8.81 -0.41 -20.25
CA LYS A 37 10.24 -0.53 -19.94
C LYS A 37 10.55 -1.23 -18.61
N TYR A 38 9.52 -1.55 -17.82
CA TYR A 38 9.69 -2.08 -16.46
C TYR A 38 9.01 -3.43 -16.33
N ASN A 39 9.56 -4.29 -15.46
CA ASN A 39 8.93 -5.56 -15.15
C ASN A 39 7.74 -5.34 -14.19
N TYR A 40 6.63 -4.83 -14.73
CA TYR A 40 5.40 -4.58 -13.96
C TYR A 40 4.83 -5.86 -13.32
N LYS A 41 5.25 -7.06 -13.76
CA LYS A 41 4.86 -8.34 -13.14
C LYS A 41 5.40 -8.51 -11.72
N LYS A 42 6.37 -7.68 -11.30
CA LYS A 42 6.81 -7.60 -9.91
C LYS A 42 5.82 -6.85 -9.00
N ILE A 43 4.85 -6.13 -9.58
CA ILE A 43 3.83 -5.40 -8.81
C ILE A 43 2.75 -6.38 -8.39
N LEU A 44 2.52 -6.50 -7.08
CA LEU A 44 1.39 -7.24 -6.55
C LEU A 44 0.11 -6.44 -6.71
N LEU A 45 -0.84 -6.94 -7.50
CA LEU A 45 -2.13 -6.27 -7.70
C LEU A 45 -3.20 -6.94 -6.84
N ARG A 46 -3.79 -6.17 -5.91
CA ARG A 46 -4.95 -6.60 -5.12
C ARG A 46 -6.16 -5.72 -5.39
N CYS A 47 -7.11 -6.30 -6.10
CA CYS A 47 -8.42 -5.74 -6.44
C CYS A 47 -9.52 -6.34 -5.56
N ASN A 48 -10.70 -5.70 -5.58
CA ASN A 48 -11.91 -6.38 -5.16
C ASN A 48 -12.18 -7.56 -6.12
N THR A 49 -12.75 -8.63 -5.56
CA THR A 49 -13.22 -9.79 -6.30
C THR A 49 -14.73 -9.92 -6.11
N LYS A 50 -15.42 -10.68 -6.96
CA LYS A 50 -16.88 -10.90 -6.82
C LYS A 50 -17.27 -11.50 -5.46
N HIS A 51 -16.35 -12.25 -4.85
CA HIS A 51 -16.49 -12.86 -3.52
C HIS A 51 -15.75 -12.07 -2.45
N TRP A 52 -15.30 -10.84 -2.74
CA TRP A 52 -14.77 -9.98 -1.70
C TRP A 52 -15.89 -9.73 -0.71
N PRO A 53 -15.61 -9.73 0.60
CA PRO A 53 -16.64 -9.47 1.59
C PRO A 53 -17.23 -8.07 1.35
N ARG A 54 -18.34 -8.05 0.62
CA ARG A 54 -19.25 -6.92 0.54
C ARG A 54 -20.19 -7.22 1.69
N GLY A 55 -20.17 -6.44 2.75
CA GLY A 55 -20.87 -6.81 3.99
C GLY A 55 -22.39 -6.95 3.91
N GLU A 56 -22.96 -7.11 2.72
CA GLU A 56 -24.33 -7.49 2.45
C GLU A 56 -24.55 -9.02 2.50
N GLU A 57 -23.56 -9.87 2.18
CA GLU A 57 -23.83 -11.31 2.02
C GLU A 57 -22.72 -12.22 2.57
N GLY A 58 -22.97 -12.80 3.76
CA GLY A 58 -22.57 -14.18 4.08
C GLY A 58 -21.12 -14.44 4.51
N HIS A 59 -20.99 -14.85 5.77
CA HIS A 59 -19.91 -15.69 6.35
C HIS A 59 -18.64 -15.00 6.89
N GLY A 60 -18.82 -14.03 7.81
CA GLY A 60 -17.82 -13.57 8.78
C GLY A 60 -18.44 -12.62 9.82
N PRO A 61 -17.93 -12.51 11.06
CA PRO A 61 -18.63 -11.83 12.16
C PRO A 61 -18.57 -10.30 12.11
N LEU A 62 -18.00 -9.70 11.07
CA LEU A 62 -17.81 -8.26 11.00
C LEU A 62 -19.00 -7.61 10.25
N PRO A 63 -19.77 -6.72 10.90
CA PRO A 63 -20.86 -5.99 10.25
C PRO A 63 -20.40 -5.26 8.99
N GLN A 64 -21.28 -5.01 8.03
CA GLN A 64 -20.98 -4.21 6.83
C GLN A 64 -20.32 -2.86 7.11
N ILE A 65 -20.71 -2.25 8.24
CA ILE A 65 -20.14 -1.01 8.77
C ILE A 65 -18.65 -1.19 9.11
N ALA A 66 -18.25 -2.34 9.64
CA ALA A 66 -16.85 -2.67 9.91
C ALA A 66 -16.04 -2.79 8.60
N MET A 67 -16.61 -3.28 7.51
CA MET A 67 -15.89 -3.36 6.22
C MET A 67 -15.69 -2.00 5.56
N MET A 68 -16.70 -1.12 5.64
CA MET A 68 -16.56 0.26 5.16
C MET A 68 -15.62 1.12 6.02
N THR A 69 -15.36 0.72 7.27
CA THR A 69 -14.49 1.48 8.19
C THR A 69 -13.03 1.06 8.11
N LEU A 70 -12.70 -0.13 7.58
CA LEU A 70 -11.33 -0.62 7.49
C LEU A 70 -10.54 -0.08 6.29
N GLY A 71 -11.17 0.70 5.40
CA GLY A 71 -10.47 1.28 4.24
C GLY A 71 -9.80 0.19 3.39
N LYS A 72 -8.54 0.41 3.00
CA LYS A 72 -7.74 -0.54 2.22
C LYS A 72 -7.03 -1.60 3.06
N GLU A 73 -7.28 -1.68 4.37
CA GLU A 73 -6.51 -2.57 5.24
C GLU A 73 -6.69 -4.05 4.95
N GLN A 74 -7.88 -4.45 4.51
CA GLN A 74 -8.12 -5.83 4.12
C GLN A 74 -7.26 -6.23 2.91
N HIS A 75 -7.05 -5.30 1.98
CA HIS A 75 -6.19 -5.51 0.82
C HIS A 75 -4.72 -5.57 1.24
N LEU A 76 -4.27 -4.65 2.11
CA LEU A 76 -2.90 -4.63 2.62
C LEU A 76 -2.58 -5.89 3.44
N SER A 77 -3.47 -6.29 4.36
CA SER A 77 -3.34 -7.52 5.14
C SER A 77 -3.21 -8.76 4.27
N TRP A 78 -3.97 -8.83 3.17
CA TRP A 78 -3.85 -9.91 2.20
C TRP A 78 -2.47 -9.89 1.52
N VAL A 79 -1.99 -8.71 1.08
CA VAL A 79 -0.67 -8.56 0.44
C VAL A 79 0.44 -9.01 1.38
N VAL A 80 0.43 -8.56 2.63
CA VAL A 80 1.42 -8.97 3.66
C VAL A 80 1.39 -10.49 3.86
N THR A 81 0.20 -11.09 3.94
CA THR A 81 0.05 -12.54 4.07
C THR A 81 0.63 -13.28 2.85
N GLN A 82 0.40 -12.78 1.63
CA GLN A 82 0.96 -13.38 0.42
C GLN A 82 2.48 -13.28 0.37
N LEU A 83 3.05 -12.14 0.79
CA LEU A 83 4.50 -11.95 0.85
C LEU A 83 5.13 -12.91 1.86
N TYR A 84 4.51 -13.10 3.02
CA TYR A 84 4.95 -14.10 3.99
C TYR A 84 4.86 -15.52 3.43
N GLN A 85 3.74 -15.89 2.80
CA GLN A 85 3.55 -17.23 2.24
C GLN A 85 4.50 -17.55 1.09
N THR A 86 4.80 -16.57 0.24
CA THR A 86 5.58 -16.77 -0.99
C THR A 86 7.07 -16.63 -0.75
N HIS A 87 7.47 -15.70 0.12
CA HIS A 87 8.87 -15.31 0.32
C HIS A 87 9.37 -15.53 1.75
N GLY A 88 8.50 -15.87 2.71
CA GLY A 88 8.86 -15.99 4.12
C GLY A 88 9.09 -14.64 4.82
N GLU A 89 8.71 -13.54 4.16
CA GLU A 89 8.99 -12.20 4.66
C GLU A 89 7.92 -11.72 5.64
N LEU A 90 8.36 -11.35 6.86
CA LEU A 90 7.49 -10.79 7.88
C LEU A 90 7.57 -9.26 7.81
N ILE A 91 6.56 -8.64 7.21
CA ILE A 91 6.45 -7.18 7.09
C ILE A 91 5.70 -6.62 8.29
N LYS A 92 6.34 -5.71 9.03
CA LYS A 92 5.73 -5.01 10.17
C LYS A 92 4.86 -3.85 9.69
N PRO A 93 3.86 -3.43 10.48
CA PRO A 93 3.01 -2.29 10.13
C PRO A 93 3.79 -1.03 9.74
N GLN A 94 4.87 -0.69 10.46
CA GLN A 94 5.67 0.52 10.23
C GLN A 94 6.58 0.42 9.01
N GLU A 95 6.68 -0.74 8.37
CA GLU A 95 7.42 -0.96 7.12
C GLU A 95 6.52 -0.77 5.90
N ILE A 96 5.22 -0.54 6.10
CA ILE A 96 4.24 -0.30 5.04
C ILE A 96 4.10 1.20 4.82
N LEU A 97 4.23 1.64 3.56
CA LEU A 97 3.94 3.00 3.12
C LEU A 97 2.76 2.99 2.13
N LEU A 98 1.63 3.53 2.55
CA LEU A 98 0.46 3.74 1.69
C LEU A 98 0.53 5.10 0.99
N LEU A 99 0.48 5.10 -0.35
CA LEU A 99 0.26 6.30 -1.16
C LEU A 99 -1.18 6.29 -1.65
N ASP A 100 -2.00 7.24 -1.22
CA ASP A 100 -3.43 7.29 -1.54
C ASP A 100 -3.90 8.73 -1.74
N ASP A 101 -4.81 8.96 -2.68
CA ASP A 101 -5.43 10.27 -2.90
C ASP A 101 -6.59 10.53 -1.92
N ASP A 102 -7.16 9.48 -1.31
CA ASP A 102 -8.18 9.61 -0.28
C ASP A 102 -7.54 9.74 1.11
N GLU A 103 -7.67 10.93 1.70
CA GLU A 103 -7.20 11.23 3.06
C GLU A 103 -7.79 10.28 4.12
N ARG A 104 -9.02 9.78 3.92
CA ARG A 104 -9.62 8.80 4.83
C ARG A 104 -8.83 7.50 4.84
N ASN A 105 -8.40 7.00 3.69
CA ASN A 105 -7.58 5.79 3.61
C ASN A 105 -6.24 5.98 4.31
N CYS A 106 -5.59 7.13 4.11
CA CYS A 106 -4.34 7.47 4.79
C CYS A 106 -4.53 7.57 6.31
N ARG A 107 -5.61 8.18 6.79
CA ARG A 107 -5.90 8.26 8.23
C ARG A 107 -6.08 6.87 8.83
N ILE A 108 -6.87 6.00 8.19
CA ILE A 108 -7.08 4.63 8.65
C ILE A 108 -5.74 3.88 8.68
N ALA A 109 -4.91 3.98 7.64
CA ALA A 109 -3.60 3.32 7.62
C ALA A 109 -2.71 3.72 8.83
N ARG A 110 -2.74 5.00 9.23
CA ARG A 110 -2.04 5.46 10.44
C ARG A 110 -2.61 4.87 11.73
N GLU A 111 -3.94 4.67 11.81
CA GLU A 111 -4.57 3.98 12.95
C GLU A 111 -4.08 2.52 13.07
N PHE A 112 -3.69 1.90 11.95
CA PHE A 112 -3.06 0.58 11.89
C PHE A 112 -1.52 0.62 12.00
N ASN A 113 -0.95 1.78 12.34
CA ASN A 113 0.49 2.01 12.51
C ASN A 113 1.31 1.82 11.22
N HIS A 114 0.69 2.12 10.07
CA HIS A 114 1.37 2.23 8.78
C HIS A 114 1.82 3.67 8.52
N ASN A 115 2.84 3.80 7.69
CA ASN A 115 3.16 5.08 7.08
C ASN A 115 2.15 5.37 5.97
N SER A 116 1.78 6.64 5.81
CA SER A 116 0.87 7.02 4.74
C SER A 116 1.12 8.43 4.27
N PHE A 117 1.04 8.63 2.96
CA PHE A 117 1.26 9.90 2.30
C PHE A 117 0.10 10.19 1.34
N VAL A 118 -0.57 11.33 1.57
CA VAL A 118 -1.70 11.76 0.74
C VAL A 118 -1.16 12.30 -0.58
N VAL A 119 -1.61 11.71 -1.69
CA VAL A 119 -1.21 12.14 -3.04
C VAL A 119 -2.22 13.15 -3.56
N THR A 120 -1.78 14.38 -3.82
CA THR A 120 -2.61 15.42 -4.44
C THR A 120 -2.13 15.74 -5.85
N ASP A 121 -2.96 16.43 -6.63
CA ASP A 121 -2.60 16.85 -8.00
C ASP A 121 -1.39 17.81 -8.04
N SER A 122 -1.13 18.51 -6.94
CA SER A 122 -0.02 19.47 -6.82
C SER A 122 1.30 18.85 -6.37
N ILE A 123 1.31 17.54 -6.09
CA ILE A 123 2.45 16.92 -5.41
C ILE A 123 3.67 16.84 -6.32
N ASN A 124 4.83 17.16 -5.75
CA ASN A 124 6.11 17.04 -6.46
C ASN A 124 7.05 16.07 -5.74
N LEU A 125 8.10 15.63 -6.45
CA LEU A 125 9.07 14.67 -5.91
C LEU A 125 9.82 15.21 -4.68
N LYS A 126 9.97 16.54 -4.55
CA LYS A 126 10.64 17.14 -3.40
C LYS A 126 9.82 16.97 -2.12
N GLU A 127 8.51 17.22 -2.19
CA GLU A 127 7.59 17.01 -1.05
C GLU A 127 7.60 15.56 -0.59
N PHE A 128 7.56 14.61 -1.53
CA PHE A 128 7.66 13.20 -1.19
C PHE A 128 9.03 12.85 -0.58
N ALA A 129 10.12 13.38 -1.12
CA ALA A 129 11.46 13.15 -0.58
C ALA A 129 11.64 13.74 0.84
N ASP A 130 11.05 14.92 1.10
CA ASP A 130 11.09 15.54 2.42
C ASP A 130 10.30 14.72 3.45
N TYR A 131 9.16 14.15 3.05
CA TYR A 131 8.42 13.19 3.88
C TYR A 131 9.22 11.89 4.13
N ALA A 132 9.81 11.32 3.09
CA ALA A 132 10.60 10.08 3.21
C ALA A 132 11.80 10.25 4.17
N LYS A 133 12.42 11.43 4.21
CA LYS A 133 13.48 11.74 5.19
C LYS A 133 12.97 11.75 6.63
N GLN A 134 11.74 12.23 6.86
CA GLN A 134 11.13 12.22 8.19
C GLN A 134 10.88 10.79 8.67
N LEU A 135 10.42 9.91 7.78
CA LEU A 135 10.26 8.48 8.09
C LEU A 135 11.57 7.84 8.55
N ASP A 136 12.69 8.18 7.90
CA ASP A 136 14.01 7.62 8.24
C ASP A 136 14.51 8.10 9.62
N VAL A 137 14.15 9.33 10.01
CA VAL A 137 14.43 9.87 11.35
C VAL A 137 13.58 9.17 12.42
N ASP A 138 12.31 8.89 12.13
CA ASP A 138 11.39 8.26 13.08
C ASP A 138 11.67 6.74 13.27
N LEU A 139 12.32 6.11 12.30
CA LEU A 139 12.76 4.71 12.36
C LEU A 139 14.16 4.54 12.97
N ALA A 140 14.92 5.63 13.18
CA ALA A 140 16.22 5.56 13.82
C ALA A 140 16.08 5.18 15.30
N PRO A 141 16.90 4.25 15.84
CA PRO A 141 16.87 3.93 17.25
C PRO A 141 17.16 5.20 18.08
N PRO A 142 16.50 5.39 19.24
CA PRO A 142 16.74 6.56 20.06
C PRO A 142 18.23 6.60 20.43
N VAL A 143 18.86 7.75 20.19
CA VAL A 143 20.26 7.97 20.56
C VAL A 143 20.36 7.81 22.07
N THR A 144 20.88 6.69 22.54
CA THR A 144 21.16 6.48 23.95
C THR A 144 22.28 7.44 24.33
N VAL A 145 21.92 8.53 25.01
CA VAL A 145 22.90 9.44 25.60
C VAL A 145 23.43 8.74 26.85
N SER A 146 24.57 8.06 26.71
CA SER A 146 25.32 7.53 27.84
C SER A 146 25.74 8.72 28.72
N SER A 147 25.17 8.79 29.93
CA SER A 147 25.56 9.74 30.97
C SER A 147 26.80 9.23 31.71
#